data_AF-A0A925XRG4-F1
#
_entry.id   AF-A0A925XRG4-F1
#
_cell.length_a   1.000
_cell.length_b   1.000
_cell.length_c   1.000
_cell.angle_alpha   90.00
_cell.angle_beta   90.00
_cell.angle_gamma   90.00
#
_symmetry.space_group_name_H-M   'P 1'
#
loop_
_entity.id
_entity.type
_entity.pdbx_description
1 polymer ?
#
loop_
_entity_poly.entity_id
_entity_poly.type
_entity_poly.pdbx_seq_one_letter_code
_entity_poly.pdbx_strand_id
1 'polypeptide(L)'
;RTEWTAIVACDTPYLPNDLVVRLYNATLGTGAVAACVRVAGQLEPLFAVVKTTTADGLAAAITVGERAMHRWLASIDALAVDFEDPHAFANINRLTQTDTDQRLV
;
A
#
# COMPACT_ATOMS: atom_id res chain seq x y z
N ARG A 1 0.60 23.68 -0.96
CA ARG A 1 0.12 22.30 -1.27
C ARG A 1 1.37 21.43 -1.44
N THR A 2 1.41 20.24 -0.85
CA THR A 2 2.56 19.31 -1.00
C THR A 2 2.46 18.55 -2.31
N GLU A 3 3.59 18.14 -2.88
CA GLU A 3 3.62 17.38 -4.14
C GLU A 3 3.29 15.90 -3.96
N TRP A 4 3.51 15.37 -2.75
CA TRP A 4 3.33 13.96 -2.41
C TRP A 4 2.23 13.77 -1.37
N THR A 5 1.58 12.61 -1.47
CA THR A 5 0.57 12.11 -0.52
C THR A 5 0.98 10.73 -0.04
N ALA A 6 0.90 10.50 1.26
CA ALA A 6 1.02 9.15 1.84
C ALA A 6 -0.36 8.51 1.97
N ILE A 7 -0.44 7.22 1.67
CA ILE A 7 -1.62 6.37 1.83
C ILE A 7 -1.24 5.31 2.87
N VAL A 8 -2.03 5.24 3.95
CA VAL A 8 -1.78 4.37 5.10
C VAL A 8 -3.12 3.84 5.63
N ALA A 9 -3.23 2.53 5.83
CA ALA A 9 -4.39 1.93 6.47
C ALA A 9 -4.52 2.38 7.94
N CYS A 10 -5.71 2.82 8.36
CA CYS A 10 -5.94 3.32 9.72
C CYS A 10 -6.07 2.22 10.79
N ASP A 11 -6.14 0.95 10.39
CA ASP A 11 -6.32 -0.22 11.24
C ASP A 11 -5.04 -1.07 11.40
N THR A 12 -3.88 -0.46 11.18
CA THR A 12 -2.56 -1.07 11.35
C THR A 12 -1.75 -0.34 12.43
N PRO A 13 -1.73 -0.84 13.68
CA PRO A 13 -1.21 -0.11 14.84
C PRO A 13 0.32 -0.21 14.99
N TYR A 14 0.97 -1.12 14.25
CA TYR A 14 2.38 -1.46 14.42
C TYR A 14 3.28 -0.92 13.30
N LEU A 15 2.84 0.13 12.60
CA LEU A 15 3.56 0.66 11.45
C LEU A 15 4.97 1.16 11.84
N PRO A 16 5.97 0.94 10.97
CA PRO A 16 7.31 1.48 11.20
C PRO A 16 7.30 3.01 11.21
N ASN A 17 7.99 3.63 12.16
CA ASN A 17 8.07 5.10 12.27
C ASN A 17 8.76 5.75 11.06
N ASP A 18 9.56 5.01 10.32
CA ASP A 18 10.29 5.45 9.13
C ASP A 18 9.54 5.13 7.82
N LEU A 19 8.33 4.56 7.87
CA LEU A 19 7.56 4.09 6.71
C LEU A 19 7.53 5.13 5.57
N VAL A 20 7.00 6.32 5.86
CA VAL A 20 6.81 7.36 4.84
C VAL A 20 8.15 7.88 4.32
N VAL A 21 9.14 8.06 5.20
CA VAL A 21 10.47 8.54 4.83
C VAL A 21 11.17 7.54 3.92
N ARG A 22 11.10 6.24 4.25
CA ARG A 22 11.71 5.18 3.46
C ARG A 22 11.06 5.04 2.08
N LEU A 23 9.74 5.09 2.01
CA LEU A 23 9.00 5.09 0.75
C LEU A 23 9.33 6.31 -0.11
N TYR A 24 9.34 7.51 0.48
CA TYR A 24 9.67 8.75 -0.23
C TYR A 24 11.11 8.73 -0.75
N ASN A 25 12.07 8.34 0.08
CA ASN A 25 13.48 8.28 -0.30
C ASN A 25 13.73 7.31 -1.48
N ALA A 26 12.97 6.22 -1.57
CA ALA A 26 13.05 5.29 -2.70
C ALA A 26 12.67 5.94 -4.05
N THR A 27 11.90 7.03 -4.04
CA THR A 27 11.50 7.76 -5.27
C THR A 27 12.52 8.80 -5.71
N LEU A 28 13.47 9.16 -4.86
CA LEU A 28 14.42 10.24 -5.16
C LEU A 28 15.41 9.80 -6.24
N GLY A 29 15.57 10.64 -7.27
CA GLY A 29 16.50 10.39 -8.37
C GLY A 29 16.05 9.30 -9.37
N THR A 30 14.89 8.68 -9.17
CA THR A 30 14.40 7.58 -10.04
C THR A 30 13.38 8.05 -11.08
N GLY A 31 12.80 9.23 -10.89
CA GLY A 31 11.68 9.72 -11.71
C GLY A 31 10.34 9.07 -11.38
N ALA A 32 10.30 8.14 -10.42
CA ALA A 32 9.08 7.45 -10.03
C ALA A 32 8.01 8.43 -9.50
N VAL A 33 6.75 8.07 -9.76
CA VAL A 33 5.58 8.83 -9.29
C VAL A 33 4.91 8.17 -8.09
N ALA A 34 5.33 6.95 -7.73
CA ALA A 34 4.82 6.21 -6.60
C ALA A 34 5.86 5.23 -6.04
N ALA A 35 5.75 4.93 -4.75
CA ALA A 35 6.40 3.79 -4.11
C ALA A 35 5.42 3.10 -3.15
N CYS A 36 5.50 1.78 -3.04
CA CYS A 36 4.60 0.92 -2.30
C CYS A 36 5.39 -0.09 -1.48
N VAL A 37 4.90 -0.43 -0.30
CA VAL A 37 5.47 -1.48 0.53
C VAL A 37 5.40 -2.83 -0.18
N ARG A 38 6.44 -3.63 -0.04
CA ARG A 38 6.45 -5.06 -0.35
C ARG A 38 6.90 -5.85 0.88
N VAL A 39 6.14 -6.86 1.26
CA VAL A 39 6.49 -7.77 2.35
C VAL A 39 6.24 -9.20 1.92
N ALA A 40 7.16 -10.12 2.27
CA ALA A 40 7.07 -11.52 1.87
C ALA A 40 6.81 -11.71 0.35
N GLY A 41 7.38 -10.82 -0.46
CA GLY A 41 7.23 -10.82 -1.93
C GLY A 41 5.90 -10.28 -2.47
N GLN A 42 4.97 -9.85 -1.61
CA GLN A 42 3.67 -9.28 -2.00
C GLN A 42 3.64 -7.78 -1.77
N LEU A 43 3.06 -7.04 -2.73
CA LEU A 43 2.78 -5.62 -2.53
C LEU A 43 1.69 -5.46 -1.48
N GLU A 44 1.84 -4.44 -0.63
CA GLU A 44 0.86 -4.02 0.36
C GLU A 44 0.30 -2.65 -0.06
N PRO A 45 -0.74 -2.60 -0.93
CA PRO A 45 -1.16 -1.37 -1.62
C PRO A 45 -1.62 -0.26 -0.68
N LEU A 46 -2.07 -0.62 0.52
CA LEU A 46 -2.56 0.32 1.52
C LEU A 46 -1.43 1.11 2.22
N PHE A 47 -0.17 0.86 1.86
CA PHE A 47 1.00 1.58 2.35
C PHE A 47 1.85 2.06 1.18
N ALA A 48 1.60 3.30 0.76
CA ALA A 48 2.23 3.88 -0.41
C ALA A 48 2.48 5.38 -0.25
N VAL A 49 3.41 5.91 -1.05
CA VAL A 49 3.52 7.34 -1.34
C VAL A 49 3.29 7.56 -2.83
N VAL A 50 2.53 8.59 -3.17
CA VAL A 50 2.18 8.90 -4.57
C VAL A 50 2.28 10.40 -4.84
N LYS A 51 2.71 10.79 -6.04
CA LYS A 51 2.68 12.18 -6.47
C LYS A 51 1.24 12.62 -6.71
N THR A 52 0.92 13.83 -6.31
CA THR A 52 -0.38 14.46 -6.57
C THR A 52 -0.73 14.57 -8.06
N THR A 53 0.27 14.52 -8.95
CA THR A 53 0.08 14.46 -10.41
C THR A 53 -0.59 13.17 -10.89
N THR A 54 -0.66 12.12 -10.08
CA THR A 54 -1.36 10.87 -10.45
C THR A 54 -2.87 10.94 -10.25
N ALA A 55 -3.39 12.04 -9.68
CA ALA A 55 -4.79 12.18 -9.29
C ALA A 55 -5.76 12.06 -10.48
N ASP A 56 -5.47 12.72 -11.60
CA ASP A 56 -6.34 12.71 -12.79
C ASP A 56 -6.39 11.29 -13.41
N GLY A 57 -5.24 10.61 -13.46
CA GLY A 57 -5.17 9.22 -13.93
C GLY A 57 -5.94 8.26 -13.02
N LEU A 58 -5.84 8.43 -11.70
CA LEU A 58 -6.63 7.66 -10.73
C LEU A 58 -8.14 7.92 -10.89
N ALA A 59 -8.54 9.18 -11.06
CA ALA A 59 -9.95 9.53 -11.28
C ALA A 59 -10.51 8.86 -12.53
N ALA A 60 -9.77 8.91 -13.65
CA ALA A 60 -10.15 8.24 -14.89
C ALA A 60 -10.25 6.71 -14.72
N ALA A 61 -9.28 6.10 -14.02
CA ALA A 61 -9.29 4.67 -13.73
C ALA A 61 -10.53 4.26 -12.92
N ILE A 62 -10.90 5.05 -11.90
CA ILE A 62 -12.12 4.81 -11.12
C ILE A 62 -13.37 4.93 -11.99
N THR A 63 -13.44 5.92 -12.89
CA THR A 63 -14.58 6.11 -13.80
C THR A 63 -14.81 4.90 -14.71
N VAL A 64 -13.75 4.25 -15.19
CA VAL A 64 -13.86 3.05 -16.03
C VAL A 64 -14.00 1.74 -15.22
N GLY A 65 -14.13 1.85 -13.90
CA GLY A 65 -14.45 0.72 -13.01
C GLY A 65 -13.25 0.08 -12.32
N GLU A 66 -12.07 0.71 -12.29
CA GLU A 66 -10.96 0.23 -11.46
C GLU A 66 -11.32 0.36 -9.97
N ARG A 67 -11.13 -0.74 -9.24
CA ARG A 67 -11.41 -0.88 -7.80
C ARG A 67 -10.24 -1.51 -7.04
N ALA A 68 -9.25 -2.05 -7.75
CA ALA A 68 -8.11 -2.76 -7.21
C ALA A 68 -6.89 -1.83 -7.16
N MET A 69 -6.54 -1.42 -5.94
CA MET A 69 -5.41 -0.50 -5.71
C MET A 69 -4.07 -1.06 -6.20
N HIS A 70 -3.85 -2.38 -6.08
CA HIS A 70 -2.63 -3.03 -6.60
C HIS A 70 -2.51 -2.90 -8.12
N ARG A 71 -3.62 -3.02 -8.87
CA ARG A 71 -3.62 -2.86 -10.33
C ARG A 71 -3.33 -1.43 -10.72
N TRP A 72 -3.93 -0.46 -10.02
CA TRP A 72 -3.63 0.95 -10.24
C TRP A 72 -2.15 1.27 -9.97
N LEU A 73 -1.59 0.83 -8.83
CA LEU A 73 -0.17 1.02 -8.52
C LEU A 73 0.76 0.39 -9.56
N ALA A 74 0.41 -0.80 -10.07
CA ALA A 74 1.15 -1.43 -11.16
C ALA A 74 1.06 -0.61 -12.45
N SER A 75 -0.10 -0.02 -12.77
CA SER A 75 -0.29 0.78 -13.99
C SER A 75 0.51 2.10 -14.03
N ILE A 76 1.01 2.55 -12.86
CA ILE A 76 1.85 3.75 -12.75
C ILE A 76 3.30 3.42 -12.36
N ASP A 77 3.71 2.15 -12.53
CA ASP A 77 5.06 1.65 -12.25
C ASP A 77 5.56 2.00 -10.84
N ALA A 78 4.69 1.83 -9.82
CA ALA A 78 5.06 2.12 -8.44
C ALA A 78 6.26 1.26 -8.00
N LEU A 79 7.28 1.91 -7.43
CA LEU A 79 8.46 1.22 -6.90
C LEU A 79 8.08 0.35 -5.70
N ALA A 80 8.50 -0.91 -5.72
CA ALA A 80 8.34 -1.80 -4.57
C ALA A 80 9.49 -1.60 -3.58
N VAL A 81 9.15 -1.30 -2.32
CA VAL A 81 10.13 -1.10 -1.23
C VAL A 81 9.96 -2.23 -0.23
N ASP A 82 11.00 -3.05 -0.09
CA ASP A 82 10.96 -4.21 0.79
C ASP A 82 10.95 -3.84 2.26
N PHE A 83 10.05 -4.44 3.02
CA PHE A 83 10.06 -4.49 4.47
C PHE A 83 10.08 -5.95 4.93
N GLU A 84 10.83 -6.23 6.00
CA GLU A 84 11.08 -7.60 6.46
C GLU A 84 10.01 -8.11 7.41
N ASP A 85 9.46 -7.23 8.25
CA ASP A 85 8.49 -7.58 9.29
C ASP A 85 7.04 -7.49 8.79
N PRO A 86 6.33 -8.62 8.57
CA PRO A 86 4.92 -8.60 8.18
C PRO A 86 3.98 -8.17 9.30
N HIS A 87 4.37 -8.29 10.57
CA HIS A 87 3.53 -7.86 11.69
C HIS A 87 3.34 -6.34 11.71
N ALA A 88 4.31 -5.59 11.20
CA ALA A 88 4.25 -4.14 11.10
C ALA A 88 3.10 -3.65 10.19
N PHE A 89 2.61 -4.52 9.28
CA PHE A 89 1.52 -4.22 8.33
C PHE A 89 0.26 -5.03 8.59
N ALA A 90 0.17 -5.71 9.75
CA ALA A 90 -0.98 -6.52 10.12
C ALA A 90 -2.21 -5.66 10.46
N ASN A 91 -3.33 -5.97 9.82
CA ASN A 91 -4.63 -5.35 10.08
C ASN A 91 -5.30 -5.94 11.33
N ILE A 92 -5.77 -5.09 12.24
CA ILE A 92 -6.49 -5.48 13.47
C ILE A 92 -7.75 -6.30 13.18
N ASN A 93 -8.44 -6.02 12.08
CA ASN A 93 -9.66 -6.74 11.68
C ASN A 93 -9.39 -8.21 11.32
N ARG A 94 -8.12 -8.62 11.18
CA ARG A 94 -7.75 -10.01 10.94
C ARG A 94 -7.70 -10.86 12.22
N LEU A 95 -7.97 -10.29 13.39
CA LEU A 95 -8.03 -11.02 14.68
C LEU A 95 -9.26 -11.92 14.83
N THR A 96 -10.19 -11.93 13.88
CA THR A 96 -11.30 -12.88 13.83
C THR A 96 -11.25 -13.73 12.56
N GLN A 97 -10.26 -14.62 12.45
CA GLN A 97 -10.47 -15.85 11.69
C GLN A 97 -10.96 -16.91 12.66
N THR A 98 -12.27 -17.14 12.62
CA THR A 98 -12.98 -18.20 13.30
C THR A 98 -12.33 -19.55 12.99
N ASP A 99 -11.95 -20.24 14.05
CA ASP A 99 -11.69 -21.67 14.07
C ASP A 99 -12.89 -22.38 13.42
N THR A 100 -12.75 -22.79 12.16
CA THR A 100 -13.76 -23.60 11.49
C THR A 100 -13.27 -25.04 11.49
N ASP A 101 -13.27 -25.62 12.69
CA ASP A 101 -13.30 -27.07 12.89
C ASP A 101 -14.48 -27.43 13.79
N GLN A 102 -15.69 -27.33 13.23
CA GLN A 102 -16.86 -28.07 13.71
C GLN A 102 -17.59 -28.67 12.51
N ARG A 103 -17.01 -29.75 11.97
CA ARG A 103 -17.80 -30.88 11.48
C ARG A 103 -17.81 -31.92 12.61
N LEU A 104 -19.00 -32.49 12.86
CA LEU A 104 -19.40 -33.35 14.00
C LEU A 104 -19.83 -32.48 15.19
N VAL A 105 -21.11 -32.37 15.55
CA VAL A 105 -22.20 -33.37 15.67
C VAL A 105 -23.54 -32.75 15.26
#